data_AF-A0A8H7WN16-F1
#
_entry.id   AF-A0A8H7WN16-F1
#
_cell.length_a   1.000
_cell.length_b   1.000
_cell.length_c   1.000
_cell.angle_alpha   90.00
_cell.angle_beta   90.00
_cell.angle_gamma   90.00
#
_symmetry.space_group_name_H-M   'P 1'
#
loop_
_entity.id
_entity.type
_entity.pdbx_description
1 polymer ?
#
loop_
_entity_poly.entity_id
_entity_poly.type
_entity_poly.pdbx_seq_one_letter_code
_entity_poly.pdbx_strand_id
1 'polypeptide(L)'
;MTDQPSTTSAEVNMKIDPTRAKGLVEALQSVQSRVAKASAGAGARNNVRLVAVSKLKPASDILALYQEGHRHFGENYAQELMEKAEVLPKDIKWHFIGGLQS
;
A
#
# COMPACT_ATOMS: atom_id res chain seq x y z
N MET A 1 -0.88 31.83 -25.04
CA MET A 1 -0.65 30.38 -24.86
C MET A 1 -0.33 30.15 -23.39
N THR A 2 -1.37 30.16 -22.55
CA THR A 2 -1.22 30.10 -21.09
C THR A 2 -1.21 28.63 -20.69
N ASP A 3 -0.04 28.14 -20.27
CA ASP A 3 0.06 26.88 -19.53
C ASP A 3 -0.61 27.07 -18.17
N GLN A 4 -1.68 26.31 -17.94
CA GLN A 4 -2.27 26.10 -16.62
C GLN A 4 -1.49 24.94 -15.95
N PRO A 5 -0.98 25.10 -14.72
CA PRO A 5 -0.44 23.96 -14.01
C PRO A 5 -1.57 22.99 -13.66
N SER A 6 -1.35 21.74 -14.05
CA SER A 6 -2.21 20.58 -13.88
C SER A 6 -2.64 20.37 -12.43
N THR A 7 -3.97 20.30 -12.31
CA THR A 7 -4.84 19.79 -11.24
C THR A 7 -4.16 19.18 -10.01
N THR A 8 -4.25 19.91 -8.90
CA THR A 8 -4.07 19.43 -7.53
C THR A 8 -4.83 18.12 -7.30
N SER A 9 -4.11 17.06 -6.98
CA SER A 9 -4.66 15.78 -6.52
C SER A 9 -5.67 16.04 -5.41
N ALA A 10 -6.90 15.56 -5.62
CA ALA A 10 -8.00 15.69 -4.67
C ALA A 10 -7.54 15.36 -3.24
N GLU A 11 -7.67 16.34 -2.34
CA GLU A 11 -7.47 16.15 -0.91
C GLU A 11 -8.57 15.21 -0.39
N VAL A 12 -8.30 13.92 -0.43
CA VAL A 12 -9.13 12.94 0.27
C VAL A 12 -8.92 13.21 1.76
N ASN A 13 -9.93 13.79 2.43
CA ASN A 13 -9.92 14.07 3.86
C ASN A 13 -10.09 12.77 4.68
N MET A 14 -9.15 11.85 4.51
CA MET A 14 -9.06 10.59 5.22
C MET A 14 -8.23 10.81 6.49
N LYS A 15 -8.88 10.77 7.65
CA LYS A 15 -8.19 10.96 8.93
C LYS A 15 -7.36 9.72 9.27
N ILE A 16 -6.05 9.92 9.40
CA ILE A 16 -5.12 8.89 9.89
C ILE A 16 -4.97 9.09 11.40
N ASP A 17 -5.23 8.04 12.17
CA ASP A 17 -4.91 8.04 13.60
C ASP A 17 -3.38 7.92 13.79
N PRO A 18 -2.70 8.87 14.44
CA PRO A 18 -1.24 8.86 14.55
C PRO A 18 -0.69 7.67 15.34
N THR A 19 -1.42 7.19 16.34
CA THR A 19 -1.00 6.05 17.17
C THR A 19 -1.06 4.76 16.35
N ARG A 20 -2.15 4.58 15.60
CA ARG A 20 -2.34 3.48 14.66
C ARG A 20 -1.27 3.52 13.56
N ALA A 21 -1.05 4.69 12.96
CA ALA A 21 -0.04 4.87 11.93
C ALA A 21 1.35 4.46 12.42
N LYS A 22 1.78 4.97 13.58
CA LYS A 22 3.06 4.61 14.18
C LYS A 22 3.23 3.09 14.32
N GLY A 23 2.23 2.41 14.88
CA GLY A 23 2.28 0.94 15.04
C GLY A 23 2.34 0.18 13.70
N LEU A 24 1.68 0.67 12.66
CA LEU A 24 1.74 0.10 11.32
C LEU A 24 3.14 0.28 10.69
N VAL A 25 3.73 1.46 10.84
CA VAL A 25 5.06 1.76 10.32
C VAL A 25 6.13 0.91 11.01
N GLU A 26 6.08 0.79 12.34
CA GLU A 26 6.98 -0.07 13.10
C GLU A 26 6.86 -1.54 12.67
N ALA A 27 5.63 -2.03 12.45
CA ALA A 27 5.39 -3.37 11.95
C ALA A 27 5.96 -3.57 10.53
N LEU A 28 5.76 -2.61 9.63
CA LEU A 28 6.29 -2.65 8.27
C LEU A 28 7.82 -2.71 8.27
N GLN A 29 8.48 -1.84 9.03
CA GLN A 29 9.94 -1.79 9.16
C GLN A 29 10.51 -3.09 9.73
N SER A 30 9.86 -3.66 10.74
CA SER A 30 10.22 -4.96 11.31
C SER A 30 10.18 -6.08 10.26
N VAL A 31 9.12 -6.13 9.45
CA VAL A 31 8.98 -7.11 8.37
C VAL A 31 10.02 -6.88 7.26
N GLN A 32 10.26 -5.63 6.85
CA GLN A 32 11.29 -5.30 5.86
C GLN A 32 12.68 -5.75 6.33
N SER A 33 13.03 -5.52 7.59
CA SER A 33 14.30 -5.98 8.19
C SER A 33 14.43 -7.51 8.13
N ARG A 34 13.36 -8.24 8.44
CA ARG A 34 13.34 -9.71 8.36
C ARG A 34 13.50 -10.21 6.92
N VAL A 35 12.83 -9.59 5.97
CA VAL A 35 12.95 -9.91 4.53
C VAL A 35 14.36 -9.65 4.03
N ALA A 36 14.97 -8.51 4.39
CA ALA A 36 16.34 -8.18 4.03
C ALA A 36 17.34 -9.22 4.58
N LYS A 37 17.20 -9.60 5.86
CA LYS A 37 18.03 -10.65 6.48
C LYS A 37 17.85 -12.01 5.79
N ALA A 38 16.62 -12.38 5.45
CA ALA A 38 16.33 -13.67 4.80
C ALA A 38 16.82 -13.73 3.35
N SER A 39 16.85 -12.59 2.64
CA SER A 39 17.27 -12.52 1.23
C SER A 39 18.77 -12.26 1.05
N ALA A 40 19.50 -11.85 2.09
CA ALA A 40 20.93 -11.54 2.06
C ALA A 40 21.84 -12.68 1.53
N GLY A 41 21.43 -13.95 1.67
CA GLY A 41 22.19 -15.10 1.18
C GLY A 41 21.88 -15.55 -0.25
N ALA A 42 20.83 -14.99 -0.88
CA ALA A 42 20.30 -15.52 -2.14
C ALA A 42 20.88 -14.86 -3.41
N GLY A 43 21.89 -14.00 -3.26
CA GLY A 43 22.46 -13.20 -4.35
C GLY A 43 21.51 -12.11 -4.87
N ALA A 44 22.06 -11.11 -5.55
CA ALA A 44 21.35 -9.93 -6.06
C ALA A 44 20.25 -10.20 -7.11
N ARG A 45 19.92 -11.48 -7.39
CA ARG A 45 18.94 -11.88 -8.41
C ARG A 45 17.53 -12.05 -7.88
N ASN A 46 17.33 -12.05 -6.56
CA ASN A 46 16.01 -12.24 -5.95
C ASN A 46 15.46 -10.91 -5.45
N ASN A 47 14.86 -10.14 -6.35
CA ASN A 47 14.12 -8.93 -5.98
C ASN A 47 12.83 -9.33 -5.25
N VAL A 48 12.89 -9.45 -3.92
CA VAL A 48 11.74 -9.81 -3.10
C VAL A 48 10.78 -8.63 -3.03
N ARG A 49 9.55 -8.82 -3.52
CA ARG A 49 8.48 -7.84 -3.39
C ARG A 49 7.68 -8.10 -2.12
N LEU A 50 7.71 -7.16 -1.19
CA LEU A 50 6.81 -7.15 -0.05
C LEU A 50 5.45 -6.59 -0.46
N VAL A 51 4.40 -7.40 -0.34
CA VAL A 51 3.00 -7.00 -0.59
C VAL A 51 2.26 -6.98 0.75
N ALA A 52 1.78 -5.82 1.20
CA ALA A 52 0.99 -5.71 2.42
C ALA A 52 -0.47 -6.12 2.16
N VAL A 53 -0.93 -7.20 2.79
CA VAL A 53 -2.32 -7.67 2.65
C VAL A 53 -3.24 -6.80 3.50
N SER A 54 -4.12 -6.04 2.84
CA SER A 54 -4.96 -5.01 3.46
C SER A 54 -6.45 -5.37 3.52
N LYS A 55 -6.81 -6.61 3.19
CA LYS A 55 -8.19 -7.12 3.32
C LYS A 55 -8.77 -6.81 4.71
N LEU A 56 -10.00 -6.31 4.74
CA LEU A 56 -10.72 -5.93 5.95
C LEU A 56 -10.04 -4.82 6.78
N LYS A 57 -9.04 -4.12 6.22
CA LYS A 57 -8.40 -2.94 6.84
C LYS A 57 -8.94 -1.67 6.21
N PRO A 58 -9.15 -0.60 7.01
CA PRO A 58 -9.63 0.67 6.48
C PRO A 58 -8.61 1.28 5.51
N ALA A 59 -9.08 2.08 4.57
CA ALA A 59 -8.21 2.79 3.64
C ALA A 59 -7.21 3.73 4.35
N SER A 60 -7.52 4.20 5.57
CA SER A 60 -6.60 5.02 6.37
C SER A 60 -5.33 4.27 6.79
N ASP A 61 -5.41 2.96 7.06
CA ASP A 61 -4.24 2.12 7.34
C ASP A 61 -3.35 2.01 6.08
N ILE A 62 -3.97 1.89 4.91
CA ILE A 62 -3.27 1.84 3.61
C ILE A 62 -2.59 3.18 3.33
N LEU A 63 -3.30 4.28 3.55
CA LEU A 63 -2.77 5.63 3.35
C LEU A 63 -1.58 5.92 4.28
N ALA A 64 -1.65 5.48 5.54
CA ALA A 64 -0.54 5.61 6.49
C ALA A 64 0.74 4.91 5.99
N LEU A 65 0.63 3.68 5.50
CA LEU A 65 1.78 2.97 4.92
C LEU A 65 2.23 3.55 3.57
N TYR A 66 1.30 4.09 2.79
CA TYR A 66 1.59 4.76 1.53
C TYR A 66 2.44 6.02 1.74
N GLN A 67 2.15 6.80 2.79
CA GLN A 67 2.90 8.01 3.14
C GLN A 67 4.37 7.70 3.50
N GLU A 68 4.64 6.50 4.03
CA GLU A 68 6.00 5.98 4.26
C GLU A 68 6.68 5.39 3.01
N GLY A 69 6.08 5.57 1.82
CA GLY A 69 6.65 5.08 0.56
C GLY A 69 6.25 3.66 0.18
N HIS A 70 5.43 2.95 0.97
CA HIS A 70 4.92 1.64 0.55
C HIS A 70 3.95 1.79 -0.64
N ARG A 71 3.99 0.85 -1.60
CA ARG A 71 3.17 0.93 -2.82
C ARG A 71 2.43 -0.35 -3.18
N HIS A 72 2.80 -1.50 -2.62
CA HIS A 72 2.24 -2.80 -3.04
C HIS A 72 1.25 -3.33 -2.01
N PHE A 73 -0.04 -3.32 -2.34
CA PHE A 73 -1.11 -3.77 -1.44
C PHE A 73 -1.91 -4.92 -2.04
N GLY A 74 -2.31 -5.86 -1.18
CA GLY A 74 -3.02 -7.08 -1.56
C GLY A 74 -4.46 -7.11 -1.04
N GLU A 75 -5.42 -7.41 -1.91
CA GLU A 75 -6.84 -7.54 -1.56
C GLU A 75 -7.42 -8.89 -1.99
N ASN A 76 -8.36 -9.40 -1.18
CA ASN A 76 -9.02 -10.68 -1.45
C ASN A 76 -10.37 -10.52 -2.16
N TYR A 77 -10.99 -9.34 -2.06
CA TYR A 77 -12.34 -9.09 -2.59
C TYR A 77 -12.27 -7.98 -3.64
N ALA A 78 -12.79 -8.24 -4.85
CA ALA A 78 -12.70 -7.30 -5.96
C ALA A 78 -13.43 -5.99 -5.66
N GLN A 79 -14.60 -6.07 -5.01
CA GLN A 79 -15.36 -4.89 -4.60
C GLN A 79 -14.57 -4.00 -3.63
N GLU A 80 -14.01 -4.60 -2.57
CA GLU A 80 -13.19 -3.87 -1.59
C GLU A 80 -11.97 -3.21 -2.24
N LEU A 81 -11.32 -3.90 -3.19
CA LEU A 81 -10.21 -3.32 -3.96
C LEU A 81 -10.66 -2.12 -4.78
N MET A 82 -11.79 -2.21 -5.51
CA MET A 82 -12.29 -1.10 -6.33
C MET A 82 -12.63 0.12 -5.47
N GLU A 83 -13.35 -0.07 -4.36
CA GLU A 83 -13.71 0.99 -3.43
C GLU A 83 -12.46 1.69 -2.86
N LYS A 84 -11.45 0.92 -2.45
CA LYS A 84 -10.17 1.45 -1.96
C LYS A 84 -9.38 2.17 -3.06
N ALA A 85 -9.32 1.61 -4.27
CA ALA A 85 -8.60 2.19 -5.39
C ALA A 85 -9.23 3.51 -5.87
N GLU A 86 -10.53 3.71 -5.66
CA GLU A 86 -11.23 4.96 -5.95
C GLU A 86 -10.73 6.10 -5.06
N VAL A 87 -10.62 5.85 -3.75
CA VAL A 87 -10.32 6.87 -2.74
C VAL A 87 -8.84 7.01 -2.37
N LEU A 88 -7.96 6.13 -2.86
CA LEU A 88 -6.52 6.17 -2.58
C LEU A 88 -5.69 6.67 -3.78
N PRO A 89 -4.42 7.07 -3.54
CA PRO A 89 -3.50 7.47 -4.60
C PRO A 89 -3.41 6.45 -5.75
N LYS A 90 -3.44 6.95 -6.99
CA LYS A 90 -3.54 6.13 -8.20
C LYS A 90 -2.26 5.40 -8.59
N ASP A 91 -1.13 5.73 -7.97
CA ASP A 91 0.16 5.06 -8.17
C ASP A 91 0.34 3.81 -7.29
N ILE A 92 -0.61 3.53 -6.39
CA ILE A 92 -0.68 2.25 -5.65
C ILE A 92 -0.72 1.07 -6.64
N LYS A 93 0.04 0.02 -6.32
CA LYS A 93 0.12 -1.22 -7.05
C LYS A 93 -0.72 -2.27 -6.34
N TRP A 94 -1.97 -2.42 -6.81
CA TRP A 94 -2.91 -3.40 -6.30
C TRP A 94 -2.58 -4.82 -6.79
N HIS A 95 -2.64 -5.78 -5.88
CA HIS A 95 -2.52 -7.21 -6.15
C HIS A 95 -3.81 -7.89 -5.70
N PHE A 96 -4.59 -8.40 -6.63
CA PHE A 96 -5.71 -9.27 -6.27
C PHE A 96 -5.16 -10.66 -5.92
N ILE A 97 -5.41 -11.12 -4.70
CA ILE A 97 -4.92 -12.41 -4.17
C ILE A 97 -6.07 -13.30 -3.65
N GLY A 98 -7.31 -12.94 -4.01
CA GLY A 98 -8.51 -13.73 -3.72
C GLY A 98 -8.71 -14.89 -4.68
N GLY A 99 -9.63 -15.78 -4.35
CA GLY A 99 -10.07 -16.82 -5.28
C GLY A 99 -10.86 -16.20 -6.42
N LEU A 100 -10.43 -16.42 -7.67
CA LEU A 100 -11.18 -16.02 -8.84
C LEU A 100 -12.28 -17.07 -9.07
N GLN A 101 -13.54 -16.67 -8.93
CA GLN A 101 -14.67 -17.50 -9.36
C GLN A 101 -14.95 -17.19 -10.84
N SER A 102 -14.94 -18.22 -11.68
CA SER A 102 -15.24 -18.16 -13.12
C SER A 102 -16.72 -18.28 -13.40
#